data_AF-A0A9P9C142-F1
#
_entry.id   AF-A0A9P9C142-F1
#
_cell.length_a   1.000
_cell.length_b   1.000
_cell.length_c   1.000
_cell.angle_alpha   90.00
_cell.angle_beta   90.00
_cell.angle_gamma   90.00
#
_symmetry.space_group_name_H-M   'P 1'
#
loop_
_entity.id
_entity.type
_entity.pdbx_description
1 polymer ?
#
loop_
_entity_poly.entity_id
_entity_poly.type
_entity_poly.pdbx_seq_one_letter_code
_entity_poly.pdbx_strand_id
1 'polypeptide(L)'
;EDADVFRAAAARLRAHQARVRFEYDDQVGSNEIVTAAHRAAETALDEETPAVQQPDGPSEFDLPGMPLSGLSQRLAHQTIRRTRSRATRARRSTTAHLDAAREAIFAACGRRPSDRDLHLSAFHRDFRRETRQLLWRGKHMAHRCGDFFERMGPEWQHLAVCRLCEDTTDSFEHALMTCEDGVRAQVWRLAEQLWTSRGGEWPALSIGLVLGCGAGVDSKREAQVRRRRNPPFRILIAESAHLIWNLRCDRRIEHADDPDFRHAPQFVKSEFCRVIRSRFDSDHLLTNRRRYGNRALKPNTVNATWRGLFEEQ
;
A
#
# COMPACT_ATOMS: atom_id res chain seq x y z
N GLU A 1 -20.81 -2.84 11.39
CA GLU A 1 -22.00 -2.29 12.06
C GLU A 1 -22.76 -3.37 12.83
N ASP A 2 -22.79 -4.63 12.39
CA ASP A 2 -23.59 -5.67 13.06
C ASP A 2 -22.99 -6.30 14.34
N ALA A 3 -21.77 -5.91 14.73
CA ALA A 3 -21.07 -6.55 15.84
C ALA A 3 -21.83 -6.39 17.18
N ASP A 4 -22.46 -5.24 17.38
CA ASP A 4 -23.22 -4.93 18.58
C ASP A 4 -24.55 -5.70 18.62
N VAL A 5 -25.20 -5.90 17.45
CA VAL A 5 -26.37 -6.77 17.29
C VAL A 5 -26.04 -8.22 17.67
N PHE A 6 -24.95 -8.77 17.13
CA PHE A 6 -24.54 -10.15 17.45
C PHE A 6 -24.16 -10.30 18.92
N ARG A 7 -23.56 -9.28 19.54
CA ARG A 7 -23.21 -9.28 20.96
C ARG A 7 -24.46 -9.33 21.83
N ALA A 8 -25.43 -8.45 21.57
CA ALA A 8 -26.71 -8.42 22.28
C ALA A 8 -27.50 -9.73 22.12
N ALA A 9 -27.57 -10.25 20.89
CA ALA A 9 -28.22 -11.53 20.60
C ALA A 9 -27.56 -12.68 21.37
N ALA A 10 -26.22 -12.75 21.39
CA ALA A 10 -25.49 -13.77 22.14
C ALA A 10 -25.73 -13.68 23.66
N ALA A 11 -25.79 -12.47 24.23
CA ALA A 11 -26.11 -12.28 25.64
C ALA A 11 -27.52 -12.80 25.99
N ARG A 12 -28.52 -12.50 25.14
CA ARG A 12 -29.89 -13.02 25.30
C ARG A 12 -29.97 -14.53 25.18
N LEU A 13 -29.24 -15.13 24.25
CA LEU A 13 -29.17 -16.58 24.11
C LEU A 13 -28.55 -17.27 25.33
N ARG A 14 -27.56 -16.64 25.98
CA ARG A 14 -26.98 -17.15 27.23
C ARG A 14 -27.93 -17.00 28.42
N ALA A 15 -28.79 -15.98 28.41
CA ALA A 15 -29.80 -15.76 29.45
C ALA A 15 -30.96 -16.76 29.38
N HIS A 16 -31.16 -17.43 28.25
CA HIS A 16 -32.17 -18.48 28.13
C HIS A 16 -31.82 -19.69 29.00
N GLN A 17 -32.73 -20.05 29.90
CA GLN A 17 -32.61 -21.25 30.74
C GLN A 17 -32.87 -22.56 29.97
N ALA A 18 -33.61 -22.48 28.86
CA ALA A 18 -33.96 -23.62 28.02
C ALA A 18 -32.98 -23.77 26.86
N ARG A 19 -32.82 -25.02 26.37
CA ARG A 19 -32.01 -25.30 25.19
C ARG A 19 -32.66 -24.67 23.95
N VAL A 20 -31.98 -23.69 23.37
CA VAL A 20 -32.36 -23.09 22.08
C VAL A 20 -31.77 -23.92 20.93
N ARG A 21 -32.58 -24.22 19.91
CA ARG A 21 -32.12 -24.82 18.65
C ARG A 21 -32.47 -23.86 17.51
N PHE A 22 -31.52 -23.65 16.62
CA PHE A 22 -31.74 -22.91 15.39
C PHE A 22 -32.02 -23.91 14.29
N GLU A 23 -33.11 -23.68 13.57
CA GLU A 23 -33.46 -24.40 12.35
C GLU A 23 -33.46 -23.38 11.21
N TYR A 24 -32.89 -23.77 10.08
CA TYR A 24 -32.85 -22.96 8.88
C TYR A 24 -33.80 -23.60 7.86
N ASP A 25 -34.79 -22.85 7.43
CA ASP A 25 -35.78 -23.24 6.43
C ASP A 25 -35.60 -22.33 5.22
N ASP A 26 -35.26 -22.90 4.07
CA ASP A 26 -35.07 -22.18 2.80
C ASP A 26 -36.32 -22.19 1.92
N GLN A 27 -37.38 -22.90 2.32
CA GLN A 27 -38.59 -23.05 1.53
C GLN A 27 -39.66 -22.07 1.99
N VAL A 28 -39.70 -20.90 1.34
CA VAL A 28 -40.75 -19.91 1.55
C VAL A 28 -42.13 -20.55 1.30
N GLY A 29 -42.94 -20.70 2.35
CA GLY A 29 -44.29 -21.26 2.29
C GLY A 29 -44.46 -22.72 2.72
N SER A 30 -43.38 -23.43 3.07
CA SER A 30 -43.45 -24.80 3.61
C SER A 30 -43.98 -24.86 5.05
N ASN A 31 -43.70 -23.79 5.82
CA ASN A 31 -44.00 -23.67 7.24
C ASN A 31 -44.84 -22.42 7.51
N GLU A 32 -46.04 -22.62 8.07
CA GLU A 32 -46.98 -21.54 8.39
C GLU A 32 -46.38 -20.53 9.39
N ILE A 33 -45.51 -20.98 10.31
CA ILE A 33 -44.85 -20.13 11.31
C ILE A 33 -43.86 -19.18 10.63
N VAL A 34 -43.05 -19.70 9.71
CA VAL A 34 -42.08 -18.91 8.94
C VAL A 34 -42.82 -17.91 8.05
N THR A 35 -43.89 -18.34 7.40
CA THR A 35 -44.73 -17.49 6.55
C THR A 35 -45.39 -16.35 7.35
N ALA A 36 -45.89 -16.65 8.55
CA ALA A 36 -46.46 -15.64 9.44
C ALA A 36 -45.41 -14.63 9.92
N ALA A 37 -44.20 -15.10 10.27
CA ALA A 37 -43.09 -14.23 10.68
C ALA A 37 -42.63 -13.30 9.55
N HIS A 38 -42.58 -13.77 8.30
CA HIS A 38 -42.28 -12.95 7.12
C HIS A 38 -43.32 -11.85 6.90
N ARG A 39 -44.62 -12.18 6.94
CA ARG A 39 -45.69 -11.18 6.81
C ARG A 39 -45.62 -10.12 7.92
N ALA A 40 -45.38 -10.54 9.16
CA ALA A 40 -45.23 -9.61 10.28
C ALA A 40 -44.03 -8.66 10.09
N ALA A 41 -42.92 -9.14 9.54
CA ALA A 41 -41.77 -8.30 9.22
C ALA A 41 -42.06 -7.31 8.08
N GLU A 42 -42.80 -7.73 7.04
CA GLU A 42 -43.23 -6.85 5.93
C GLU A 42 -44.18 -5.76 6.43
N THR A 43 -45.20 -6.10 7.24
CA THR A 43 -46.11 -5.11 7.84
C THR A 43 -45.37 -4.09 8.70
N ALA A 44 -44.38 -4.54 9.48
CA ALA A 44 -43.56 -3.64 10.30
C ALA A 44 -42.65 -2.70 9.48
N LEU A 45 -42.28 -3.09 8.25
CA LEU A 45 -41.55 -2.21 7.33
C LEU A 45 -42.48 -1.15 6.72
N ASP A 46 -43.72 -1.53 6.40
CA ASP A 46 -44.71 -0.64 5.77
C ASP A 46 -45.29 0.40 6.75
N GLU A 47 -45.40 0.08 8.03
CA GLU A 47 -45.99 0.96 9.05
C GLU A 47 -45.04 2.06 9.60
N GLU A 48 -43.85 2.24 9.02
CA GLU A 48 -42.76 3.10 9.55
C GLU A 48 -42.56 2.92 11.07
N THR A 49 -42.79 1.70 11.57
CA THR A 49 -42.66 1.42 12.99
C THR A 49 -41.22 1.71 13.40
N PRO A 50 -40.96 2.52 14.44
CA PRO A 50 -39.61 2.92 14.78
C PRO A 50 -38.73 1.69 14.92
N ALA A 51 -37.63 1.68 14.17
CA ALA A 51 -36.67 0.58 14.18
C ALA A 51 -36.36 0.20 15.61
N VAL A 52 -36.52 -1.10 15.94
CA VAL A 52 -36.25 -1.63 17.28
C VAL A 52 -34.91 -1.06 17.75
N GLN A 53 -34.95 -0.22 18.79
CA GLN A 53 -33.72 0.28 19.41
C GLN A 53 -32.83 -0.92 19.67
N GLN A 54 -31.58 -0.86 19.21
CA GLN A 54 -30.59 -1.94 19.36
C GLN A 54 -30.74 -2.54 20.75
N PRO A 55 -31.28 -3.76 20.87
CA PRO A 55 -31.71 -4.22 22.18
C PRO A 55 -30.46 -4.45 23.02
N ASP A 56 -30.35 -3.78 24.17
CA ASP A 56 -29.30 -4.11 25.13
C ASP A 56 -29.50 -5.57 25.58
N GLY A 57 -28.39 -6.31 25.62
CA GLY A 57 -28.35 -7.64 26.20
C GLY A 57 -28.39 -7.57 27.72
N PRO A 58 -28.91 -8.60 28.42
CA PRO A 58 -28.83 -8.64 29.88
C PRO A 58 -27.35 -8.58 30.32
N SER A 59 -27.01 -7.57 31.13
CA SER A 59 -25.62 -7.20 31.45
C SER A 59 -24.81 -8.33 32.10
N GLU A 60 -25.47 -9.19 32.87
CA GLU A 60 -24.90 -10.38 33.51
C GLU A 60 -24.35 -11.40 32.50
N PHE A 61 -24.91 -11.43 31.29
CA PHE A 61 -24.53 -12.36 30.21
C PHE A 61 -23.74 -11.69 29.08
N ASP A 62 -23.59 -10.36 29.16
CA ASP A 62 -22.76 -9.53 28.29
C ASP A 62 -21.40 -9.21 28.93
N LEU A 63 -20.74 -10.25 29.45
CA LEU A 63 -19.43 -10.09 30.08
C LEU A 63 -18.39 -9.61 29.06
N PRO A 64 -17.69 -8.49 29.32
CA PRO A 64 -16.67 -7.99 28.44
C PRO A 64 -15.45 -8.94 28.44
N GLY A 65 -14.95 -9.27 27.26
CA GLY A 65 -13.71 -10.03 27.11
C GLY A 65 -13.85 -11.23 26.20
N MET A 66 -12.90 -12.15 26.33
CA MET A 66 -12.78 -13.33 25.48
C MET A 66 -12.53 -14.56 26.36
N PRO A 67 -13.33 -15.63 26.23
CA PRO A 67 -13.12 -16.84 27.03
C PRO A 67 -11.75 -17.44 26.71
N LEU A 68 -10.96 -17.74 27.74
CA LEU A 68 -9.64 -18.34 27.58
C LEU A 68 -9.71 -19.71 26.90
N SER A 69 -10.77 -20.47 27.14
CA SER A 69 -11.02 -21.77 26.51
C SER A 69 -11.22 -21.69 24.98
N GLY A 70 -11.71 -20.56 24.47
CA GLY A 70 -11.87 -20.30 23.04
C GLY A 70 -10.77 -19.42 22.43
N LEU A 71 -9.77 -19.04 23.24
CA LEU A 71 -8.71 -18.14 22.82
C LEU A 71 -7.67 -18.89 21.99
N SER A 72 -7.53 -18.51 20.73
CA SER A 72 -6.36 -18.87 19.93
C SER A 72 -5.36 -17.72 19.90
N GLN A 73 -4.07 -18.01 19.71
CA GLN A 73 -3.05 -16.97 19.53
C GLN A 73 -3.40 -16.00 18.41
N ARG A 74 -3.97 -16.50 17.30
CA ARG A 74 -4.45 -15.67 16.18
C ARG A 74 -5.52 -14.68 16.64
N LEU A 75 -6.52 -15.16 17.38
CA LEU A 75 -7.61 -14.34 17.87
C LEU A 75 -7.13 -13.33 18.93
N ALA A 76 -6.27 -13.76 19.85
CA ALA A 76 -5.61 -12.88 20.83
C ALA A 76 -4.87 -11.73 20.14
N HIS A 77 -4.01 -12.06 19.17
CA HIS A 77 -3.22 -11.08 18.42
C HIS A 77 -4.10 -10.11 17.62
N GLN A 78 -5.15 -10.61 16.95
CA GLN A 78 -6.09 -9.77 16.20
C GLN A 78 -6.83 -8.80 17.12
N THR A 79 -7.30 -9.26 18.28
CA THR A 79 -7.97 -8.43 19.27
C THR A 79 -7.04 -7.37 19.83
N ILE A 80 -5.83 -7.74 20.27
CA ILE A 80 -4.81 -6.79 20.75
C ILE A 80 -4.51 -5.73 19.70
N ARG A 81 -4.33 -6.12 18.43
CA ARG A 81 -4.08 -5.17 17.34
C ARG A 81 -5.24 -4.21 17.12
N ARG A 82 -6.49 -4.69 17.14
CA ARG A 82 -7.69 -3.86 17.00
C ARG A 82 -7.85 -2.88 18.16
N THR A 83 -7.65 -3.34 19.39
CA THR A 83 -7.72 -2.50 20.58
C THR A 83 -6.64 -1.42 20.54
N ARG A 84 -5.39 -1.81 20.26
CA ARG A 84 -4.29 -0.85 20.10
C ARG A 84 -4.54 0.13 18.96
N SER A 85 -5.06 -0.31 17.81
CA SER A 85 -5.34 0.60 16.69
C SER A 85 -6.41 1.63 17.03
N ARG A 86 -7.42 1.28 17.83
CA ARG A 86 -8.44 2.24 18.29
C ARG A 86 -7.85 3.30 19.24
N ALA A 87 -6.92 2.90 20.10
CA ALA A 87 -6.25 3.82 21.04
C ALA A 87 -5.09 4.61 20.40
N THR A 88 -4.56 4.17 19.26
CA THR A 88 -3.40 4.80 18.62
C THR A 88 -3.85 5.97 17.76
N ARG A 89 -3.45 7.19 18.13
CA ARG A 89 -3.70 8.38 17.33
C ARG A 89 -2.98 8.29 15.98
N ALA A 90 -3.66 8.69 14.91
CA ALA A 90 -3.04 8.82 13.60
C ALA A 90 -1.84 9.79 13.65
N ARG A 91 -0.72 9.39 13.04
CA ARG A 91 0.48 10.24 12.96
C ARG A 91 0.29 11.23 11.81
N ARG A 92 0.31 12.54 12.12
CA ARG A 92 0.14 13.64 11.15
C ARG A 92 0.96 13.46 9.87
N SER A 93 2.23 13.09 9.99
CA SER A 93 3.12 12.89 8.83
C SER A 93 2.71 11.72 7.94
N THR A 94 2.24 10.61 8.53
CA THR A 94 1.71 9.47 7.76
C THR A 94 0.45 9.89 7.01
N THR A 95 -0.46 10.59 7.67
CA THR A 95 -1.69 11.09 7.06
C THR A 95 -1.37 12.01 5.87
N ALA A 96 -0.47 12.98 6.05
CA ALA A 96 -0.06 13.89 4.97
C ALA A 96 0.49 13.14 3.75
N HIS A 97 1.35 12.13 3.95
CA HIS A 97 1.89 11.31 2.85
C HIS A 97 0.83 10.43 2.16
N LEU A 98 -0.12 9.88 2.92
CA LEU A 98 -1.24 9.14 2.35
C LEU A 98 -2.18 10.05 1.56
N ASP A 99 -2.42 11.27 2.04
CA ASP A 99 -3.25 12.28 1.36
C ASP A 99 -2.57 12.74 0.07
N ALA A 100 -1.28 13.08 0.11
CA ALA A 100 -0.50 13.42 -1.09
C ALA A 100 -0.52 12.28 -2.12
N ALA A 101 -0.36 11.03 -1.67
CA ALA A 101 -0.46 9.87 -2.54
C ALA A 101 -1.87 9.69 -3.12
N ARG A 102 -2.91 9.90 -2.31
CA ARG A 102 -4.30 9.80 -2.77
C ARG A 102 -4.60 10.82 -3.85
N GLU A 103 -4.23 12.08 -3.67
CA GLU A 103 -4.47 13.14 -4.64
C GLU A 103 -3.67 12.94 -5.92
N ALA A 104 -2.39 12.54 -5.81
CA ALA A 104 -1.58 12.23 -6.99
C ALA A 104 -2.16 11.08 -7.82
N ILE A 105 -2.66 10.03 -7.16
CA ILE A 105 -3.28 8.89 -7.85
C ILE A 105 -4.66 9.26 -8.42
N PHE A 106 -5.43 10.09 -7.71
CA PHE A 106 -6.69 10.61 -8.23
C PHE A 106 -6.47 11.46 -9.48
N ALA A 107 -5.50 12.37 -9.47
CA ALA A 107 -5.13 13.17 -10.64
C ALA A 107 -4.68 12.30 -11.83
N ALA A 108 -3.87 11.26 -11.56
CA ALA A 108 -3.34 10.41 -12.62
C ALA A 108 -4.37 9.46 -13.25
N CYS A 109 -5.33 8.94 -12.47
CA CYS A 109 -6.19 7.85 -12.93
C CYS A 109 -7.68 7.96 -12.59
N GLY A 110 -8.11 9.05 -11.94
CA GLY A 110 -9.49 9.29 -11.52
C GLY A 110 -9.97 8.41 -10.36
N ARG A 111 -9.15 7.48 -9.87
CA ARG A 111 -9.46 6.62 -8.72
C ARG A 111 -8.94 7.25 -7.45
N ARG A 112 -9.79 7.36 -6.43
CA ARG A 112 -9.40 7.84 -5.10
C ARG A 112 -9.19 6.64 -4.16
N PRO A 113 -7.95 6.17 -3.93
CA PRO A 113 -7.70 4.99 -3.11
C PRO A 113 -7.96 5.25 -1.62
N SER A 114 -8.43 4.22 -0.92
CA SER A 114 -8.51 4.24 0.55
C SER A 114 -7.12 4.14 1.19
N ASP A 115 -6.98 4.47 2.49
CA ASP A 115 -5.73 4.24 3.25
C ASP A 115 -5.26 2.78 3.14
N ARG A 116 -6.22 1.84 3.21
CA ARG A 116 -5.95 0.41 3.08
C ARG A 116 -5.36 0.09 1.70
N ASP A 117 -5.94 0.63 0.64
CA ASP A 117 -5.42 0.41 -0.72
C ASP A 117 -4.00 0.97 -0.86
N LEU A 118 -3.75 2.18 -0.36
CA LEU A 118 -2.42 2.79 -0.37
C LEU A 118 -1.42 1.98 0.47
N HIS A 119 -1.81 1.45 1.62
CA HIS A 119 -0.92 0.58 2.39
C HIS A 119 -0.60 -0.72 1.66
N LEU A 120 -1.60 -1.42 1.15
CA LEU A 120 -1.42 -2.66 0.41
C LEU A 120 -0.63 -2.46 -0.88
N SER A 121 -0.74 -1.28 -1.48
CA SER A 121 -0.03 -0.96 -2.72
C SER A 121 1.49 -0.94 -2.57
N ALA A 122 2.01 -0.63 -1.38
CA ALA A 122 3.45 -0.73 -1.12
C ALA A 122 3.96 -2.17 -1.27
N PHE A 123 3.08 -3.17 -1.15
CA PHE A 123 3.38 -4.60 -1.21
C PHE A 123 2.94 -5.24 -2.53
N HIS A 124 2.74 -4.45 -3.59
CA HIS A 124 2.38 -4.97 -4.89
C HIS A 124 3.37 -6.05 -5.36
N ARG A 125 2.84 -7.09 -6.01
CA ARG A 125 3.64 -8.27 -6.41
C ARG A 125 4.83 -7.92 -7.30
N ASP A 126 4.67 -6.87 -8.11
CA ASP A 126 5.70 -6.38 -9.04
C ASP A 126 6.88 -5.72 -8.32
N PHE A 127 6.77 -5.38 -7.03
CA PHE A 127 7.83 -4.75 -6.26
C PHE A 127 8.74 -5.76 -5.57
N ARG A 128 10.05 -5.52 -5.62
CA ARG A 128 11.10 -6.20 -4.86
C ARG A 128 10.95 -5.90 -3.38
N ARG A 129 11.52 -6.76 -2.55
CA ARG A 129 11.41 -6.62 -1.09
C ARG A 129 11.95 -5.26 -0.62
N GLU A 130 13.05 -4.82 -1.20
CA GLU A 130 13.76 -3.58 -0.87
C GLU A 130 12.90 -2.38 -1.26
N THR A 131 12.35 -2.39 -2.48
CA THR A 131 11.41 -1.38 -2.98
C THR A 131 10.13 -1.30 -2.13
N ARG A 132 9.57 -2.45 -1.71
CA ARG A 132 8.42 -2.48 -0.79
C ARG A 132 8.75 -1.83 0.54
N GLN A 133 9.93 -2.11 1.09
CA GLN A 133 10.39 -1.49 2.33
C GLN A 133 10.59 0.02 2.18
N LEU A 134 11.18 0.47 1.08
CA LEU A 134 11.34 1.89 0.76
C LEU A 134 9.99 2.61 0.75
N LEU A 135 9.01 2.09 -0.02
CA LEU A 135 7.70 2.68 -0.17
C LEU A 135 6.90 2.67 1.13
N TRP A 136 6.95 1.55 1.88
CA TRP A 136 6.30 1.46 3.17
C TRP A 136 6.88 2.46 4.18
N ARG A 137 8.22 2.52 4.31
CA ARG A 137 8.87 3.49 5.21
C ARG A 137 8.63 4.93 4.75
N GLY A 138 8.58 5.17 3.44
CA GLY A 138 8.25 6.47 2.85
C GLY A 138 6.86 6.94 3.25
N LYS A 139 5.83 6.08 3.13
CA LYS A 139 4.46 6.39 3.56
C LYS A 139 4.36 6.74 5.04
N HIS A 140 5.20 6.13 5.87
CA HIS A 140 5.15 6.28 7.32
C HIS A 140 6.16 7.30 7.88
N MET A 141 6.97 7.95 7.03
CA MET A 141 8.09 8.78 7.46
C MET A 141 8.96 8.06 8.51
N ALA A 142 9.37 6.85 8.15
CA ALA A 142 10.14 5.93 8.98
C ALA A 142 11.58 5.71 8.48
N HIS A 143 12.00 6.51 7.49
CA HIS A 143 13.40 6.57 7.07
C HIS A 143 14.24 7.37 8.07
N ARG A 144 15.50 6.99 8.23
CA ARG A 144 16.46 7.72 9.07
C ARG A 144 17.07 8.84 8.23
N CYS A 145 16.42 10.00 8.23
CA CYS A 145 16.80 11.19 7.48
C CYS A 145 16.11 12.43 8.09
N GLY A 146 16.59 13.63 7.78
CA GLY A 146 15.98 14.89 8.22
C GLY A 146 15.71 14.93 9.73
N ASP A 147 14.45 15.20 10.09
CA ASP A 147 13.91 15.29 11.46
C ASP A 147 14.25 14.07 12.35
N PHE A 148 14.53 12.91 11.76
CA PHE A 148 14.99 11.76 12.54
C PHE A 148 16.34 12.08 13.19
N PHE A 149 17.32 12.54 12.42
CA PHE A 149 18.66 12.83 12.91
C PHE A 149 18.71 14.09 13.75
N GLU A 150 17.87 15.08 13.46
CA GLU A 150 17.70 16.26 14.30
C GLU A 150 17.30 15.89 15.74
N ARG A 151 16.35 14.96 15.89
CA ARG A 151 15.89 14.47 17.19
C ARG A 151 16.87 13.55 17.91
N MET A 152 17.85 12.96 17.21
CA MET A 152 18.83 12.06 17.80
C MET A 152 19.90 12.79 18.63
N GLY A 153 20.02 14.11 18.47
CA GLY A 153 20.95 14.96 19.24
C GLY A 153 22.11 15.53 18.42
N PRO A 154 22.97 16.35 19.05
CA PRO A 154 23.96 17.19 18.36
C PRO A 154 24.92 16.43 17.44
N GLU A 155 25.35 15.24 17.85
CA GLU A 155 26.29 14.40 17.10
C GLU A 155 25.76 14.03 15.70
N TRP A 156 24.44 13.94 15.54
CA TRP A 156 23.79 13.49 14.32
C TRP A 156 23.18 14.64 13.50
N GLN A 157 23.19 15.87 14.01
CA GLN A 157 22.57 17.02 13.32
C GLN A 157 23.15 17.27 11.93
N HIS A 158 24.44 16.98 11.73
CA HIS A 158 25.08 17.05 10.43
C HIS A 158 24.47 16.06 9.40
N LEU A 159 23.73 15.03 9.85
CA LEU A 159 22.98 14.09 9.00
C LEU A 159 21.53 14.55 8.70
N ALA A 160 21.05 15.60 9.36
CA ALA A 160 19.69 16.11 9.19
C ALA A 160 19.54 17.06 7.99
N VAL A 161 20.60 17.79 7.65
CA VAL A 161 20.62 18.80 6.57
C VAL A 161 21.29 18.28 5.30
N CYS A 162 20.82 18.66 4.12
CA CYS A 162 21.51 18.33 2.87
C CYS A 162 22.77 19.20 2.74
N ARG A 163 23.93 18.62 2.42
CA ARG A 163 25.16 19.41 2.19
C ARG A 163 25.26 19.99 0.78
N LEU A 164 24.46 19.51 -0.15
CA LEU A 164 24.45 19.99 -1.53
C LEU A 164 23.46 21.14 -1.75
N CYS A 165 22.43 21.22 -0.90
CA CYS A 165 21.36 22.19 -1.03
C CYS A 165 21.42 23.12 0.17
N GLU A 166 21.41 24.43 -0.06
CA GLU A 166 21.50 25.42 1.01
C GLU A 166 20.33 25.29 1.99
N ASP A 167 20.64 25.22 3.29
CA ASP A 167 19.72 25.19 4.44
C ASP A 167 18.48 24.28 4.30
N THR A 168 18.60 23.19 3.55
CA THR A 168 17.48 22.30 3.27
C THR A 168 17.56 21.02 4.09
N THR A 169 16.48 20.67 4.81
CA THR A 169 16.37 19.39 5.50
C THR A 169 16.47 18.23 4.51
N ASP A 170 17.37 17.27 4.75
CA ASP A 170 17.51 16.07 3.93
C ASP A 170 16.40 15.06 4.25
N SER A 171 15.19 15.40 3.83
CA SER A 171 14.00 14.58 3.97
C SER A 171 13.90 13.54 2.85
N PHE A 172 13.04 12.53 3.05
CA PHE A 172 12.75 11.54 2.01
C PHE A 172 12.19 12.18 0.73
N GLU A 173 11.33 13.18 0.87
CA GLU A 173 10.81 13.94 -0.26
C GLU A 173 11.91 14.76 -0.93
N HIS A 174 12.73 15.46 -0.16
CA HIS A 174 13.84 16.25 -0.70
C HIS A 174 14.78 15.38 -1.56
N ALA A 175 15.26 14.27 -0.99
CA ALA A 175 16.20 13.37 -1.67
C ALA A 175 15.66 12.85 -3.01
N LEU A 176 14.37 12.54 -3.09
CA LEU A 176 13.75 12.00 -4.30
C LEU A 176 13.29 13.07 -5.29
N MET A 177 12.85 14.23 -4.79
CA MET A 177 12.04 15.16 -5.59
C MET A 177 12.69 16.50 -5.84
N THR A 178 13.53 17.03 -4.94
CA THR A 178 14.02 18.43 -5.05
C THR A 178 15.52 18.60 -4.87
N CYS A 179 16.25 17.59 -4.38
CA CYS A 179 17.70 17.67 -4.13
C CYS A 179 18.52 18.05 -5.38
N GLU A 180 19.48 18.96 -5.23
CA GLU A 180 20.33 19.45 -6.33
C GLU A 180 21.38 18.44 -6.80
N ASP A 181 21.46 17.28 -6.15
CA ASP A 181 22.29 16.16 -6.61
C ASP A 181 21.96 15.77 -8.05
N GLY A 182 22.96 15.84 -8.93
CA GLY A 182 22.85 15.46 -10.33
C GLY A 182 22.41 14.02 -10.54
N VAL A 183 22.67 13.12 -9.58
CA VAL A 183 22.23 11.72 -9.61
C VAL A 183 20.71 11.61 -9.67
N ARG A 184 19.99 12.37 -8.82
CA ARG A 184 18.52 12.37 -8.78
C ARG A 184 17.95 12.75 -10.14
N ALA A 185 18.40 13.89 -10.67
CA ALA A 185 17.93 14.42 -11.95
C ALA A 185 18.24 13.47 -13.10
N GLN A 186 19.43 12.85 -13.09
CA GLN A 186 19.83 11.89 -14.12
C GLN A 186 18.98 10.62 -14.10
N VAL A 187 18.73 10.02 -12.92
CA VAL A 187 17.90 8.81 -12.83
C VAL A 187 16.47 9.08 -13.28
N TRP A 188 15.88 10.22 -12.89
CA TRP A 188 14.54 10.58 -13.37
C TRP A 188 14.50 10.82 -14.88
N ARG A 189 15.51 11.48 -15.44
CA ARG A 189 15.63 11.67 -16.89
C ARG A 189 15.75 10.34 -17.64
N LEU A 190 16.53 9.40 -17.13
CA LEU A 190 16.65 8.06 -17.72
C LEU A 190 15.32 7.31 -17.65
N ALA A 191 14.60 7.43 -16.54
CA ALA A 191 13.27 6.85 -16.40
C ALA A 191 12.25 7.48 -17.36
N GLU A 192 12.27 8.79 -17.50
CA GLU A 192 11.42 9.53 -18.45
C GLU A 192 11.69 9.08 -19.89
N GLN A 193 12.95 9.10 -20.33
CA GLN A 193 13.35 8.65 -21.66
C GLN A 193 12.89 7.22 -21.95
N LEU A 194 12.97 6.33 -20.95
CA LEU A 194 12.54 4.95 -21.06
C LEU A 194 11.02 4.78 -21.17
N TRP A 195 10.26 5.70 -20.57
CA TRP A 195 8.81 5.69 -20.61
C TRP A 195 8.28 6.32 -21.90
N THR A 196 8.85 7.45 -22.32
CA THR A 196 8.45 8.19 -23.52
C THR A 196 8.81 7.44 -24.80
N SER A 197 9.93 6.71 -24.83
CA SER A 197 10.30 5.86 -25.98
C SER A 197 9.25 4.78 -26.30
N ARG A 198 8.34 4.52 -25.37
CA ARG A 198 7.24 3.55 -25.49
C ARG A 198 5.90 4.18 -25.82
N GLY A 199 5.89 5.49 -26.11
CA GLY A 199 4.69 6.26 -26.39
C GLY A 199 3.86 6.58 -25.14
N GLY A 200 4.45 6.48 -23.94
CA GLY A 200 3.82 6.94 -22.71
C GLY A 200 4.03 8.43 -22.48
N GLU A 201 2.99 9.12 -22.00
CA GLU A 201 3.13 10.49 -21.49
C GLU A 201 3.78 10.45 -20.11
N TRP A 202 4.85 11.23 -19.92
CA TRP A 202 5.52 11.33 -18.62
C TRP A 202 4.70 12.23 -17.70
N PRO A 203 4.20 11.72 -16.56
CA PRO A 203 3.37 12.53 -15.67
C PRO A 203 4.20 13.52 -14.86
N ALA A 204 3.54 14.55 -14.35
CA ALA A 204 4.12 15.40 -13.32
C ALA A 204 4.48 14.56 -12.09
N LEU A 205 5.78 14.34 -11.89
CA LEU A 205 6.29 13.49 -10.82
C LEU A 205 6.14 14.22 -9.48
N SER A 206 5.62 13.52 -8.48
CA SER A 206 5.49 14.01 -7.11
C SER A 206 5.80 12.90 -6.12
N ILE A 207 6.11 13.25 -4.86
CA ILE A 207 6.28 12.26 -3.81
C ILE A 207 5.02 11.40 -3.64
N GLY A 208 3.84 12.01 -3.80
CA GLY A 208 2.55 11.32 -3.78
C GLY A 208 2.47 10.25 -4.86
N LEU A 209 2.89 10.56 -6.08
CA LEU A 209 2.91 9.59 -7.18
C LEU A 209 3.86 8.43 -6.89
N VAL A 210 5.06 8.71 -6.35
CA VAL A 210 6.03 7.67 -5.97
C VAL A 210 5.45 6.76 -4.88
N LEU A 211 4.91 7.33 -3.81
CA LEU A 211 4.32 6.56 -2.71
C LEU A 211 3.07 5.79 -3.17
N GLY A 212 2.28 6.38 -4.06
CA GLY A 212 1.04 5.84 -4.58
C GLY A 212 1.18 4.90 -5.79
N CYS A 213 2.38 4.74 -6.38
CA CYS A 213 2.56 4.12 -7.70
C CYS A 213 2.04 2.67 -7.78
N GLY A 214 2.02 1.94 -6.66
CA GLY A 214 1.44 0.59 -6.61
C GLY A 214 -0.10 0.58 -6.64
N ALA A 215 -0.76 1.68 -6.31
CA ALA A 215 -2.22 1.80 -6.17
C ALA A 215 -2.87 2.35 -7.45
N GLY A 216 -2.20 3.26 -8.14
CA GLY A 216 -2.68 3.84 -9.40
C GLY A 216 -2.15 3.09 -10.61
N VAL A 217 -2.79 3.35 -11.75
CA VAL A 217 -2.53 2.74 -13.07
C VAL A 217 -3.17 1.35 -13.23
N ASP A 218 -4.47 1.28 -12.92
CA ASP A 218 -5.43 0.38 -13.58
C ASP A 218 -6.69 1.23 -13.84
N SER A 219 -6.53 2.32 -14.59
CA SER A 219 -7.66 3.23 -14.86
C SER A 219 -8.63 2.60 -15.86
N LYS A 220 -9.93 2.95 -15.82
CA LYS A 220 -10.85 2.59 -16.92
C LYS A 220 -10.46 3.23 -18.26
N ARG A 221 -9.69 4.33 -18.27
CA ARG A 221 -9.02 4.88 -19.47
C ARG A 221 -7.98 3.90 -20.03
N GLU A 222 -7.37 3.11 -19.15
CA GLU A 222 -6.49 1.99 -19.47
C GLU A 222 -7.25 0.77 -19.98
N ALA A 223 -8.57 0.66 -19.76
CA ALA A 223 -9.35 -0.42 -20.38
C ALA A 223 -9.42 -0.30 -21.91
N GLN A 224 -9.25 0.92 -22.44
CA GLN A 224 -9.15 1.17 -23.89
C GLN A 224 -7.67 1.10 -24.37
N VAL A 225 -6.71 1.47 -23.52
CA VAL A 225 -5.25 1.37 -23.78
C VAL A 225 -4.68 -0.05 -23.50
N ARG A 226 -5.47 -0.94 -22.89
CA ARG A 226 -5.17 -2.35 -22.61
C ARG A 226 -4.77 -3.18 -23.84
N ARG A 227 -4.87 -2.61 -25.04
CA ARG A 227 -4.32 -3.20 -26.27
C ARG A 227 -2.80 -3.13 -26.39
N ARG A 228 -2.06 -2.33 -25.58
CA ARG A 228 -0.59 -2.32 -25.61
C ARG A 228 0.07 -2.24 -24.23
N ARG A 229 0.40 -3.43 -23.71
CA ARG A 229 1.75 -3.83 -23.26
C ARG A 229 2.68 -2.67 -22.79
N ASN A 230 2.63 -2.32 -21.50
CA ASN A 230 3.70 -1.57 -20.83
C ASN A 230 4.18 -2.41 -19.64
N PRO A 231 5.47 -2.36 -19.24
CA PRO A 231 5.78 -2.65 -17.85
C PRO A 231 5.02 -1.61 -17.05
N PRO A 232 4.31 -2.02 -15.99
CA PRO A 232 3.45 -1.07 -15.34
C PRO A 232 4.36 0.03 -14.79
N PHE A 233 4.14 1.25 -15.25
CA PHE A 233 4.78 2.51 -14.86
C PHE A 233 5.24 2.52 -13.38
N ARG A 234 4.45 1.88 -12.51
CA ARG A 234 4.77 1.57 -11.12
C ARG A 234 6.16 0.98 -10.87
N ILE A 235 6.63 0.00 -11.64
CA ILE A 235 7.95 -0.64 -11.46
C ILE A 235 9.03 0.39 -11.73
N LEU A 236 8.93 1.11 -12.85
CA LEU A 236 9.91 2.12 -13.24
C LEU A 236 10.04 3.20 -12.17
N ILE A 237 8.92 3.78 -11.75
CA ILE A 237 8.93 4.82 -10.70
C ILE A 237 9.50 4.29 -9.39
N ALA A 238 9.11 3.07 -8.97
CA ALA A 238 9.54 2.52 -7.71
C ALA A 238 11.03 2.11 -7.69
N GLU A 239 11.53 1.52 -8.78
CA GLU A 239 12.95 1.17 -8.92
C GLU A 239 13.83 2.42 -9.03
N SER A 240 13.40 3.44 -9.78
CA SER A 240 14.11 4.72 -9.87
C SER A 240 14.20 5.42 -8.52
N ALA A 241 13.10 5.49 -7.78
CA ALA A 241 13.10 6.06 -6.43
C ALA A 241 14.04 5.28 -5.49
N HIS A 242 14.03 3.95 -5.56
CA HIS A 242 14.92 3.11 -4.78
C HIS A 242 16.39 3.32 -5.14
N LEU A 243 16.72 3.42 -6.43
CA LEU A 243 18.08 3.68 -6.89
C LEU A 243 18.58 5.05 -6.41
N ILE A 244 17.77 6.12 -6.56
CA ILE A 244 18.12 7.46 -6.06
C ILE A 244 18.38 7.42 -4.56
N TRP A 245 17.49 6.76 -3.80
CA TRP A 245 17.65 6.62 -2.36
C TRP A 245 18.96 5.91 -1.99
N ASN A 246 19.30 4.84 -2.70
CA ASN A 246 20.53 4.08 -2.44
C ASN A 246 21.78 4.88 -2.79
N LEU A 247 21.83 5.52 -3.95
CA LEU A 247 22.98 6.35 -4.35
C LEU A 247 23.17 7.56 -3.43
N ARG A 248 22.08 8.15 -2.93
CA ARG A 248 22.14 9.16 -1.86
C ARG A 248 22.67 8.57 -0.56
N CYS A 249 22.24 7.38 -0.15
CA CYS A 249 22.75 6.75 1.07
C CYS A 249 24.23 6.41 0.96
N ASP A 250 24.67 5.93 -0.19
CA ASP A 250 26.07 5.66 -0.50
C ASP A 250 26.93 6.93 -0.38
N ARG A 251 26.54 8.01 -1.07
CA ARG A 251 27.19 9.32 -0.94
C ARG A 251 27.25 9.82 0.51
N ARG A 252 26.12 9.75 1.21
CA ARG A 252 25.97 10.37 2.52
C ARG A 252 26.57 9.58 3.68
N ILE A 253 26.43 8.26 3.65
CA ILE A 253 26.78 7.38 4.76
C ILE A 253 28.12 6.71 4.49
N GLU A 254 28.27 6.07 3.34
CA GLU A 254 29.50 5.34 3.00
C GLU A 254 30.65 6.31 2.71
N HIS A 255 30.37 7.38 1.96
CA HIS A 255 31.34 8.42 1.62
C HIS A 255 31.26 9.67 2.51
N ALA A 256 30.52 9.61 3.63
CA ALA A 256 30.42 10.68 4.64
C ALA A 256 30.10 12.10 4.09
N ASP A 257 29.37 12.19 2.97
CA ASP A 257 29.15 13.43 2.21
C ASP A 257 30.48 14.18 1.93
N ASP A 258 31.50 13.47 1.46
CA ASP A 258 32.74 14.05 0.94
C ASP A 258 32.41 15.09 -0.16
N PRO A 259 32.85 16.36 0.00
CA PRO A 259 32.61 17.42 -0.96
C PRO A 259 33.09 17.08 -2.39
N ASP A 260 34.17 16.32 -2.52
CA ASP A 260 34.79 15.97 -3.79
C ASP A 260 34.19 14.70 -4.42
N PHE A 261 33.46 13.92 -3.63
CA PHE A 261 32.84 12.69 -4.12
C PHE A 261 31.55 12.97 -4.87
N ARG A 262 31.51 12.62 -6.16
CA ARG A 262 30.29 12.57 -6.95
C ARG A 262 30.25 11.29 -7.78
N HIS A 263 29.07 10.67 -7.84
CA HIS A 263 28.83 9.56 -8.75
C HIS A 263 29.01 10.02 -10.19
N ALA A 264 29.91 9.39 -10.93
CA ALA A 264 30.12 9.69 -12.33
C ALA A 264 28.82 9.44 -13.13
N PRO A 265 28.43 10.32 -14.08
CA PRO A 265 27.18 10.14 -14.83
C PRO A 265 27.08 8.79 -15.56
N GLN A 266 28.20 8.25 -16.05
CA GLN A 266 28.21 6.93 -16.69
C GLN A 266 27.94 5.80 -15.70
N PHE A 267 28.45 5.90 -14.47
CA PHE A 267 28.17 4.95 -13.40
C PHE A 267 26.68 4.95 -13.04
N VAL A 268 26.06 6.13 -12.89
CA VAL A 268 24.62 6.25 -12.63
C VAL A 268 23.80 5.60 -13.73
N LYS A 269 24.17 5.83 -15.01
CA LYS A 269 23.52 5.21 -16.16
C LYS A 269 23.67 3.68 -16.14
N SER A 270 24.87 3.16 -15.86
CA SER A 270 25.09 1.71 -15.78
C SER A 270 24.30 1.09 -14.63
N GLU A 271 24.21 1.75 -13.47
CA GLU A 271 23.44 1.27 -12.33
C GLU A 271 21.94 1.27 -12.62
N PHE A 272 21.42 2.31 -13.27
CA PHE A 272 20.04 2.34 -13.75
C PHE A 272 19.75 1.17 -14.70
N CYS A 273 20.57 1.00 -15.74
CA CYS A 273 20.45 -0.13 -16.68
C CYS A 273 20.51 -1.48 -15.95
N ARG A 274 21.42 -1.63 -14.98
CA ARG A 274 21.59 -2.84 -14.17
C ARG A 274 20.33 -3.16 -13.36
N VAL A 275 19.74 -2.16 -12.69
CA VAL A 275 18.52 -2.35 -11.88
C VAL A 275 17.35 -2.77 -12.77
N ILE A 276 17.15 -2.09 -13.91
CA ILE A 276 16.07 -2.39 -14.86
C ILE A 276 16.27 -3.77 -15.52
N ARG A 277 17.50 -4.11 -15.93
CA ARG A 277 17.83 -5.43 -16.50
C ARG A 277 17.65 -6.55 -15.48
N SER A 278 18.15 -6.36 -14.26
CA SER A 278 17.96 -7.32 -13.18
C SER A 278 16.49 -7.61 -12.92
N ARG A 279 15.61 -6.62 -13.09
CA ARG A 279 14.16 -6.80 -13.01
C ARG A 279 13.59 -7.65 -14.14
N PHE A 280 13.99 -7.37 -15.37
CA PHE A 280 13.66 -8.22 -16.50
C PHE A 280 14.10 -9.67 -16.27
N ASP A 281 15.34 -9.88 -15.85
CA ASP A 281 15.89 -11.23 -15.61
C ASP A 281 15.09 -11.97 -14.53
N SER A 282 14.68 -11.26 -13.47
CA SER A 282 13.85 -11.83 -12.41
C SER A 282 12.48 -12.28 -12.95
N ASP A 283 11.81 -11.43 -13.71
CA ASP A 283 10.51 -11.75 -14.31
C ASP A 283 10.63 -12.88 -15.34
N HIS A 284 11.71 -12.87 -16.13
CA HIS A 284 12.01 -13.91 -17.11
C HIS A 284 12.25 -15.26 -16.43
N LEU A 285 13.04 -15.31 -15.36
CA LEU A 285 13.23 -16.52 -14.56
C LEU A 285 11.90 -17.05 -13.99
N LEU A 286 11.02 -16.16 -13.53
CA LEU A 286 9.71 -16.52 -13.01
C LEU A 286 8.75 -17.08 -14.07
N THR A 287 9.09 -17.04 -15.36
CA THR A 287 8.30 -17.72 -16.41
C THR A 287 8.48 -19.24 -16.43
N ASN A 288 9.51 -19.77 -15.75
CA ASN A 288 9.84 -21.19 -15.78
C ASN A 288 8.76 -22.03 -15.06
N ARG A 289 7.85 -22.61 -15.85
CA ARG A 289 6.78 -23.48 -15.36
C ARG A 289 7.28 -24.75 -14.67
N ARG A 290 8.43 -25.30 -15.07
CA ARG A 290 8.98 -26.51 -14.43
C ARG A 290 9.35 -26.24 -12.97
N ARG A 291 9.88 -25.05 -12.68
CA ARG A 291 10.31 -24.66 -11.33
C ARG A 291 9.16 -24.08 -10.48
N TYR A 292 8.28 -23.28 -11.08
CA TYR A 292 7.29 -22.48 -10.35
C TYR A 292 5.83 -22.94 -10.52
N GLY A 293 5.57 -23.93 -11.38
CA GLY A 293 4.25 -24.51 -11.58
C GLY A 293 3.17 -23.45 -11.86
N ASN A 294 2.09 -23.48 -11.06
CA ASN A 294 0.97 -22.54 -11.18
C ASN A 294 1.30 -21.10 -10.76
N ARG A 295 2.46 -20.87 -10.12
CA ARG A 295 2.94 -19.53 -9.74
C ARG A 295 3.83 -18.90 -10.82
N ALA A 296 4.14 -19.64 -11.90
CA ALA A 296 4.95 -19.11 -12.99
C ALA A 296 4.24 -17.95 -13.70
N LEU A 297 5.00 -16.92 -14.06
CA LEU A 297 4.53 -15.85 -14.92
C LEU A 297 4.30 -16.36 -16.34
N LYS A 298 3.36 -15.73 -17.05
CA LYS A 298 3.12 -16.06 -18.46
C LYS A 298 4.24 -15.41 -19.30
N PRO A 299 4.98 -16.18 -20.14
CA PRO A 299 6.04 -15.62 -20.99
C PRO A 299 5.56 -14.45 -21.86
N ASN A 300 4.35 -14.55 -22.41
CA ASN A 300 3.75 -13.48 -23.21
C ASN A 300 3.54 -12.18 -22.42
N THR A 301 3.27 -12.27 -21.11
CA THR A 301 3.15 -11.10 -20.23
C THR A 301 4.52 -10.47 -19.96
N VAL A 302 5.56 -11.27 -19.72
CA VAL A 302 6.92 -10.76 -19.52
C VAL A 302 7.45 -10.13 -20.82
N ASN A 303 7.34 -10.82 -21.95
CA ASN A 303 7.75 -10.28 -23.25
C ASN A 303 6.93 -9.07 -23.68
N ALA A 304 5.68 -8.94 -23.22
CA ALA A 304 4.89 -7.73 -23.40
C ALA A 304 5.41 -6.57 -22.56
N THR A 305 5.65 -6.84 -21.28
CA THR A 305 6.13 -5.90 -20.24
C THR A 305 7.50 -5.34 -20.61
N TRP A 306 8.39 -6.16 -21.17
CA TRP A 306 9.78 -5.77 -21.39
C TRP A 306 10.16 -5.53 -22.86
N ARG A 307 9.19 -5.62 -23.79
CA ARG A 307 9.44 -5.34 -25.22
C ARG A 307 10.03 -3.94 -25.43
N GLY A 308 10.98 -3.83 -26.37
CA GLY A 308 11.59 -2.55 -26.77
C GLY A 308 12.56 -1.94 -25.76
N LEU A 309 12.87 -2.59 -24.63
CA LEU A 309 13.84 -2.05 -23.64
C LEU A 309 15.29 -2.37 -23.96
N PHE A 310 15.51 -3.50 -24.62
CA PHE A 310 16.85 -4.07 -24.81
C PHE A 310 17.14 -4.37 -26.28
N GLU A 311 16.27 -3.93 -27.21
CA GLU A 311 16.44 -4.11 -28.66
C GLU A 311 17.25 -2.96 -29.30
N GLU A 312 17.55 -1.88 -28.57
CA GLU A 312 18.28 -0.69 -29.06
C GLU A 312 19.52 -0.34 -28.19
N GLN A 313 20.21 -1.32 -27.61
CA GLN A 313 21.49 -1.10 -26.94
C GLN A 313 22.67 -1.54 -27.80
#